data_AF-A0A7G2TCI8-F1
#
_entry.id   AF-A0A7G2TCI8-F1
#
_cell.length_a   1.000
_cell.length_b   1.000
_cell.length_c   1.000
_cell.angle_alpha   90.00
_cell.angle_beta   90.00
_cell.angle_gamma   90.00
#
_symmetry.space_group_name_H-M   'P 1'
#
loop_
_entity.id
_entity.type
_entity.pdbx_description
1 polymer ?
#
loop_
_entity_poly.entity_id
_entity_poly.type
_entity_poly.pdbx_seq_one_letter_code
_entity_poly.pdbx_strand_id
1 'polypeptide(L)'
;MQIRLTILSLVSLFLLASCSKDGDFTLTGKVNGLKKGKIYLQRIEDTSLVTIDSVIVDGDPTFEFITDLKEPQIVYLALEKVDAYEYDDRIMIFAEPGQMTVNTSLKNFESQAAITGSQNQQKLDEYTKIIRRFNDQNLDLIKKSFEVRKEGWEDSIVFYDNKLQNLTKRKYLYTVNFALNNKEYEVAPYLAVSEIFDANVKYLDTIYSSLKPKIRRSKYGKALKDYIKERKDMPEETTTTTTDSTYTE
;
A
#
# COMPACT_ATOMS: atom_id res chain seq x y z
N MET A 1 74.17 2.24 11.27
CA MET A 1 74.02 1.53 9.98
C MET A 1 73.63 0.09 10.33
N GLN A 2 72.36 -0.13 10.58
CA GLN A 2 71.33 -0.51 9.60
C GLN A 2 71.05 -2.02 9.72
N ILE A 3 69.85 -2.29 10.24
CA ILE A 3 68.91 -3.29 9.72
C ILE A 3 69.38 -4.74 9.90
N ARG A 4 68.83 -5.45 10.90
CA ARG A 4 68.11 -6.75 10.78
C ARG A 4 67.33 -7.06 12.06
N LEU A 5 66.41 -6.16 12.45
CA LEU A 5 65.35 -6.45 13.42
C LEU A 5 64.01 -6.36 12.68
N THR A 6 63.70 -7.34 11.84
CA THR A 6 62.45 -7.38 11.08
C THR A 6 62.00 -8.81 10.83
N ILE A 7 61.84 -9.60 11.90
CA ILE A 7 61.11 -10.88 11.82
C ILE A 7 60.36 -11.11 13.14
N LEU A 8 59.41 -10.22 13.48
CA LEU A 8 58.28 -10.57 14.36
C LEU A 8 57.18 -9.49 14.30
N SER A 9 56.63 -9.27 13.11
CA SER A 9 55.37 -8.51 12.94
C SER A 9 54.50 -9.22 11.91
N LEU A 10 54.11 -10.45 12.24
CA LEU A 10 53.18 -11.23 11.45
C LEU A 10 52.20 -11.94 12.37
N VAL A 11 51.47 -11.16 13.18
CA VAL A 11 50.32 -11.69 13.91
C VAL A 11 49.22 -10.63 13.90
N SER A 12 48.10 -11.05 13.32
CA SER A 12 46.75 -10.55 13.62
C SER A 12 46.36 -9.19 13.03
N LEU A 13 46.31 -9.13 11.69
CA LEU A 13 45.24 -8.40 11.03
C LEU A 13 44.04 -9.36 10.91
N PHE A 14 43.32 -9.54 12.02
CA PHE A 14 41.95 -10.07 11.97
C PHE A 14 41.13 -9.04 11.20
N LEU A 15 41.00 -9.27 9.90
CA LEU A 15 39.98 -8.64 9.09
C LEU A 15 38.64 -9.04 9.72
N LEU A 16 38.05 -8.09 10.45
CA LEU A 16 36.63 -8.11 10.77
C LEU A 16 35.91 -8.05 9.42
N ALA A 17 35.66 -9.22 8.83
CA ALA A 17 34.63 -9.37 7.81
C ALA A 17 33.30 -9.10 8.52
N SER A 18 32.96 -7.82 8.64
CA SER A 18 31.61 -7.41 8.96
C SER A 18 30.77 -7.91 7.80
N CYS A 19 29.99 -8.96 8.04
CA CYS A 19 29.00 -9.43 7.10
C CYS A 19 27.92 -8.33 7.06
N SER A 20 28.09 -7.34 6.17
CA SER A 20 26.99 -6.43 5.84
C SER A 20 25.89 -7.29 5.24
N LYS A 21 24.66 -7.13 5.74
CA LYS A 21 23.50 -7.62 4.99
C LYS A 21 23.50 -6.85 3.67
N ASP A 22 23.50 -7.57 2.55
CA ASP A 22 23.43 -6.98 1.21
C ASP A 22 21.95 -6.72 0.86
N GLY A 23 21.66 -5.59 0.20
CA GLY A 23 20.32 -5.26 -0.27
C GLY A 23 20.23 -3.84 -0.84
N ASP A 24 19.32 -3.63 -1.78
CA ASP A 24 19.02 -2.30 -2.35
C ASP A 24 17.99 -1.50 -1.55
N PHE A 25 17.39 -2.08 -0.51
CA PHE A 25 16.41 -1.45 0.36
C PHE A 25 16.75 -1.65 1.84
N THR A 26 16.69 -0.55 2.60
CA THR A 26 16.89 -0.53 4.04
C THR A 26 15.71 0.15 4.73
N LEU A 27 14.99 -0.60 5.57
CA LEU A 27 13.91 -0.07 6.41
C LEU A 27 14.35 -0.04 7.86
N THR A 28 14.48 1.16 8.41
CA THR A 28 14.82 1.36 9.82
C THR A 28 13.62 1.91 10.58
N GLY A 29 13.62 1.79 11.91
CA GLY A 29 12.54 2.37 12.67
C GLY A 29 12.56 2.07 14.15
N LYS A 30 11.50 2.53 14.80
CA LYS A 30 11.26 2.31 16.23
C LYS A 30 9.78 2.15 16.53
N VAL A 31 9.45 1.17 17.36
CA VAL A 31 8.10 0.98 17.92
C VAL A 31 8.10 1.43 19.37
N ASN A 32 7.73 2.69 19.62
CA ASN A 32 7.74 3.26 20.97
C ASN A 32 6.84 2.45 21.92
N GLY A 33 7.40 2.03 23.06
CA GLY A 33 6.69 1.22 24.06
C GLY A 33 6.77 -0.28 23.84
N LEU A 34 7.35 -0.76 22.73
CA LEU A 34 7.61 -2.18 22.52
C LEU A 34 8.83 -2.63 23.34
N LYS A 35 8.61 -3.54 24.29
CA LYS A 35 9.70 -4.12 25.10
C LYS A 35 10.10 -5.52 24.63
N LYS A 36 9.12 -6.31 24.22
CA LYS A 36 9.28 -7.66 23.69
C LYS A 36 8.27 -7.88 22.57
N GLY A 37 8.67 -8.55 21.52
CA GLY A 37 7.79 -8.90 20.40
C GLY A 37 8.59 -9.27 19.15
N LYS A 38 7.89 -9.55 18.07
CA LYS A 38 8.52 -9.84 16.78
C LYS A 38 7.91 -8.96 15.70
N ILE A 39 8.77 -8.29 14.95
CA ILE A 39 8.37 -7.42 13.85
C ILE A 39 8.65 -8.17 12.54
N TYR A 40 7.70 -8.12 11.63
CA TYR A 40 7.79 -8.76 10.32
C TYR A 40 7.78 -7.71 9.22
N LEU A 41 8.67 -7.88 8.25
CA LEU A 41 8.55 -7.23 6.95
C LEU A 41 7.93 -8.23 5.97
N GLN A 42 6.81 -7.88 5.37
CA GLN A 42 6.01 -8.78 4.54
C GLN A 42 5.66 -8.13 3.20
N ARG A 43 5.35 -8.93 2.19
CA ARG A 43 4.80 -8.46 0.91
C ARG A 43 3.76 -9.44 0.37
N ILE A 44 2.98 -8.97 -0.60
CA ILE A 44 2.09 -9.86 -1.37
C ILE A 44 2.86 -10.40 -2.58
N GLU A 45 2.88 -11.72 -2.70
CA GLU A 45 3.33 -12.48 -3.86
C GLU A 45 2.17 -13.30 -4.41
N ASP A 46 1.84 -13.09 -5.70
CA ASP A 46 0.69 -13.61 -6.43
C ASP A 46 -0.67 -13.26 -5.81
N THR A 47 -0.95 -13.76 -4.62
CA THR A 47 -2.15 -13.48 -3.80
C THR A 47 -1.90 -13.71 -2.31
N SER A 48 -0.72 -14.23 -1.94
CA SER A 48 -0.39 -14.64 -0.59
C SER A 48 0.52 -13.60 0.07
N LEU A 49 0.26 -13.36 1.36
CA LEU A 49 1.17 -12.57 2.18
C LEU A 49 2.35 -13.45 2.59
N VAL A 50 3.56 -13.01 2.22
CA VAL A 50 4.81 -13.72 2.49
C VAL A 50 5.70 -12.84 3.38
N THR A 51 6.28 -13.44 4.41
CA THR A 51 7.31 -12.80 5.24
C THR A 51 8.64 -12.78 4.51
N ILE A 52 9.20 -11.58 4.33
CA ILE A 52 10.51 -11.33 3.73
C ILE A 52 11.61 -11.53 4.77
N ASP A 53 11.47 -10.86 5.92
CA ASP A 53 12.40 -10.92 7.05
C ASP A 53 11.65 -10.65 8.35
N SER A 54 12.26 -10.95 9.49
CA SER A 54 11.73 -10.67 10.81
C SER A 54 12.83 -10.31 11.81
N VAL A 55 12.49 -9.48 12.78
CA VAL A 55 13.40 -9.15 13.89
C VAL A 55 12.71 -9.38 15.22
N ILE A 56 13.45 -9.95 16.17
CA ILE A 56 13.00 -10.08 17.55
C ILE A 56 13.43 -8.83 18.30
N VAL A 57 12.47 -8.19 18.96
CA VAL A 57 12.70 -7.07 19.86
C VAL A 57 12.80 -7.62 21.28
N ASP A 58 13.91 -7.34 21.95
CA ASP A 58 14.12 -7.61 23.38
C ASP A 58 14.87 -6.44 24.02
N GLY A 59 14.13 -5.56 24.71
CA GLY A 59 14.65 -4.36 25.37
C GLY A 59 14.82 -3.16 24.45
N ASP A 60 15.39 -3.32 23.25
CA ASP A 60 15.55 -2.24 22.27
C ASP A 60 14.36 -2.19 21.28
N PRO A 61 13.54 -1.10 21.30
CA PRO A 61 12.39 -0.95 20.41
C PRO A 61 12.74 -0.62 18.95
N THR A 62 14.02 -0.52 18.60
CA THR A 62 14.46 -0.24 17.23
C THR A 62 14.51 -1.50 16.37
N PHE A 63 14.39 -1.31 15.06
CA PHE A 63 14.50 -2.40 14.09
C PHE A 63 15.22 -1.94 12.82
N GLU A 64 15.81 -2.92 12.13
CA GLU A 64 16.41 -2.76 10.81
C GLU A 64 16.11 -3.98 9.95
N PHE A 65 15.61 -3.72 8.75
CA PHE A 65 15.49 -4.70 7.67
C PHE A 65 16.35 -4.26 6.49
N ILE A 66 17.14 -5.18 5.94
CA ILE A 66 17.91 -4.98 4.72
C ILE A 66 17.55 -6.12 3.78
N THR A 67 17.02 -5.79 2.60
CA THR A 67 16.55 -6.77 1.59
C THR A 67 16.62 -6.17 0.19
N ASP A 68 16.45 -7.02 -0.83
CA ASP A 68 16.23 -6.58 -2.20
C ASP A 68 14.75 -6.29 -2.46
N LEU A 69 14.46 -5.09 -2.96
CA LEU A 69 13.14 -4.64 -3.41
C LEU A 69 13.07 -4.54 -4.95
N LYS A 70 14.20 -4.28 -5.64
CA LYS A 70 14.37 -4.11 -7.11
C LYS A 70 13.62 -2.94 -7.74
N GLU A 71 12.39 -2.68 -7.31
CA GLU A 71 11.54 -1.58 -7.77
C GLU A 71 10.52 -1.18 -6.70
N PRO A 72 9.95 0.05 -6.76
CA PRO A 72 8.97 0.49 -5.77
C PRO A 72 7.73 -0.40 -5.68
N GLN A 73 7.35 -0.78 -4.46
CA GLN A 73 6.18 -1.64 -4.20
C GLN A 73 5.65 -1.53 -2.78
N ILE A 74 4.39 -1.94 -2.60
CA ILE A 74 3.78 -2.10 -1.27
C ILE A 74 4.42 -3.25 -0.52
N VAL A 75 4.85 -2.94 0.70
CA VAL A 75 5.25 -3.89 1.75
C VAL A 75 4.45 -3.60 3.02
N TYR A 76 4.46 -4.54 3.95
CA TYR A 76 3.76 -4.42 5.22
C TYR A 76 4.73 -4.60 6.36
N LEU A 77 4.67 -3.71 7.35
CA LEU A 77 5.28 -3.91 8.65
C LEU A 77 4.22 -4.45 9.59
N ALA A 78 4.38 -5.67 10.10
CA ALA A 78 3.46 -6.30 11.04
C ALA A 78 4.12 -6.49 12.40
N LEU A 79 3.34 -6.43 13.46
CA LEU A 79 3.80 -6.63 14.83
C LEU A 79 3.08 -7.81 15.47
N GLU A 80 3.82 -8.86 15.80
CA GLU A 80 3.33 -9.95 16.64
C GLU A 80 3.55 -9.58 18.11
N LYS A 81 2.44 -9.38 18.81
CA LYS A 81 2.38 -9.10 20.25
C LYS A 81 2.23 -10.43 20.99
N VAL A 82 2.97 -10.62 22.08
CA VAL A 82 2.97 -11.87 22.88
C VAL A 82 1.58 -12.18 23.46
N ASP A 83 0.76 -11.16 23.72
CA ASP A 83 -0.50 -11.29 24.47
C ASP A 83 -1.76 -10.91 23.67
N ALA A 84 -1.68 -10.65 22.36
CA ALA A 84 -2.82 -10.18 21.56
C ALA A 84 -3.15 -11.14 20.42
N TYR A 85 -4.16 -11.99 20.63
CA TYR A 85 -4.67 -12.93 19.63
C TYR A 85 -5.53 -12.26 18.53
N GLU A 86 -5.82 -10.96 18.60
CA GLU A 86 -6.88 -10.33 17.77
C GLU A 86 -6.49 -9.10 16.94
N TYR A 87 -5.24 -8.62 17.00
CA TYR A 87 -4.85 -7.40 16.25
C TYR A 87 -3.79 -7.73 15.20
N ASP A 88 -4.24 -7.97 13.96
CA ASP A 88 -3.42 -8.05 12.74
C ASP A 88 -3.06 -6.62 12.27
N ASP A 89 -2.57 -5.78 13.18
CA ASP A 89 -2.21 -4.39 12.90
C ASP A 89 -1.01 -4.38 11.94
N ARG A 90 -1.19 -3.79 10.75
CA ARG A 90 -0.13 -3.70 9.73
C ARG A 90 0.00 -2.27 9.23
N ILE A 91 1.23 -1.80 9.13
CA ILE A 91 1.53 -0.55 8.46
C ILE A 91 1.82 -0.88 7.00
N MET A 92 0.94 -0.43 6.11
CA MET A 92 1.18 -0.46 4.68
C MET A 92 2.20 0.62 4.30
N ILE A 93 3.26 0.23 3.60
CA ILE A 93 4.36 1.12 3.22
C ILE A 93 4.58 0.97 1.71
N PHE A 94 4.56 2.08 0.97
CA PHE A 94 5.03 2.11 -0.41
C PHE A 94 6.55 2.22 -0.40
N ALA A 95 7.22 1.08 -0.33
CA ALA A 95 8.66 1.00 -0.25
C ALA A 95 9.32 1.39 -1.58
N GLU A 96 10.48 2.03 -1.49
CA GLU A 96 11.36 2.40 -2.61
C GLU A 96 12.77 1.87 -2.33
N PRO A 97 13.53 1.44 -3.35
CA PRO A 97 14.95 1.16 -3.18
C PRO A 97 15.67 2.36 -2.58
N GLY A 98 16.54 2.12 -1.61
CA GLY A 98 17.19 3.14 -0.79
C GLY A 98 16.84 3.01 0.69
N GLN A 99 17.02 4.11 1.42
CA GLN A 99 16.82 4.16 2.87
C GLN A 99 15.46 4.76 3.20
N MET A 100 14.70 4.03 4.01
CA MET A 100 13.41 4.47 4.55
C MET A 100 13.38 4.32 6.07
N THR A 101 12.51 5.10 6.70
CA THR A 101 12.30 5.04 8.15
C THR A 101 10.82 4.99 8.48
N VAL A 102 10.47 4.15 9.47
CA VAL A 102 9.11 4.04 10.01
C VAL A 102 9.15 4.14 11.53
N ASN A 103 8.56 5.19 12.08
CA ASN A 103 8.42 5.36 13.52
C ASN A 103 6.96 5.25 13.91
N THR A 104 6.66 4.47 14.95
CA THR A 104 5.29 4.27 15.44
C THR A 104 5.27 4.02 16.96
N SER A 105 4.11 3.68 17.52
CA SER A 105 3.93 3.28 18.92
C SER A 105 3.17 1.96 19.05
N LEU A 106 3.46 1.19 20.10
CA LEU A 106 2.75 -0.06 20.38
C LEU A 106 1.24 0.14 20.55
N LYS A 107 0.83 1.28 21.13
CA LYS A 107 -0.58 1.60 21.40
C LYS A 107 -1.38 1.87 20.13
N ASN A 108 -0.76 2.53 19.14
CA ASN A 108 -1.41 3.00 17.92
C ASN A 108 -0.53 2.65 16.71
N PHE A 109 -0.26 1.35 16.54
CA PHE A 109 0.78 0.86 15.62
C PHE A 109 0.57 1.33 14.18
N GLU A 110 -0.65 1.22 13.66
CA GLU A 110 -0.96 1.69 12.31
C GLU A 110 -1.17 3.21 12.26
N SER A 111 -2.05 3.73 13.12
CA SER A 111 -2.54 5.12 13.00
C SER A 111 -1.54 6.20 13.38
N GLN A 112 -0.46 5.86 14.10
CA GLN A 112 0.63 6.79 14.44
C GLN A 112 1.92 6.52 13.65
N ALA A 113 1.88 5.68 12.62
CA ALA A 113 3.03 5.45 11.77
C ALA A 113 3.45 6.73 11.04
N ALA A 114 4.72 7.10 11.18
CA ALA A 114 5.37 8.16 10.42
C ALA A 114 6.42 7.52 9.50
N ILE A 115 6.19 7.61 8.19
CA ILE A 115 7.00 6.97 7.15
C ILE A 115 7.76 8.06 6.38
N THR A 116 9.07 7.87 6.18
CA THR A 116 9.91 8.77 5.37
C THR A 116 10.81 7.98 4.42
N GLY A 117 11.34 8.67 3.41
CA GLY A 117 12.30 8.11 2.44
C GLY A 117 11.69 7.53 1.15
N SER A 118 10.39 7.75 0.88
CA SER A 118 9.74 7.32 -0.36
C SER A 118 8.88 8.43 -0.98
N GLN A 119 9.11 8.73 -2.25
CA GLN A 119 8.29 9.69 -3.00
C GLN A 119 6.89 9.11 -3.30
N ASN A 120 6.82 7.82 -3.63
CA ASN A 120 5.58 7.09 -3.83
C ASN A 120 4.73 7.07 -2.56
N GLN A 121 5.35 6.91 -1.37
CA GLN A 121 4.64 7.02 -0.10
C GLN A 121 4.08 8.42 0.12
N GLN A 122 4.87 9.47 -0.10
CA GLN A 122 4.41 10.85 0.04
C GLN A 122 3.20 11.12 -0.87
N LYS A 123 3.23 10.65 -2.12
CA LYS A 123 2.11 10.75 -3.05
C LYS A 123 0.90 9.94 -2.61
N LEU A 124 1.11 8.73 -2.09
CA LEU A 124 0.03 7.92 -1.52
C LEU A 124 -0.63 8.61 -0.33
N ASP A 125 0.15 9.27 0.53
CA ASP A 125 -0.36 10.02 1.69
C ASP A 125 -1.17 11.26 1.25
N GLU A 126 -0.67 12.02 0.27
CA GLU A 126 -1.38 13.14 -0.37
C GLU A 126 -2.75 12.70 -0.89
N TYR A 127 -2.78 11.58 -1.63
CA TYR A 127 -4.00 11.00 -2.18
C TYR A 127 -4.96 10.52 -1.09
N THR A 128 -4.46 9.74 -0.13
CA THR A 128 -5.24 9.12 0.95
C THR A 128 -5.94 10.17 1.81
N LYS A 129 -5.27 11.32 2.05
CA LYS A 129 -5.85 12.45 2.77
C LYS A 129 -7.12 12.99 2.12
N ILE A 130 -7.17 13.00 0.79
CA ILE A 130 -8.34 13.45 0.04
C ILE A 130 -9.40 12.34 -0.05
N ILE A 131 -9.00 11.10 -0.32
CA ILE A 131 -9.92 9.96 -0.40
C ILE A 131 -10.66 9.71 0.90
N ARG A 132 -10.02 9.93 2.06
CA ARG A 132 -10.69 9.81 3.35
C ARG A 132 -11.97 10.64 3.42
N ARG A 133 -11.98 11.85 2.86
CA ARG A 133 -13.18 12.71 2.83
C ARG A 133 -14.31 12.11 1.98
N PHE A 134 -13.96 11.46 0.87
CA PHE A 134 -14.93 10.73 0.06
C PHE A 134 -15.49 9.53 0.84
N ASN A 135 -14.64 8.80 1.56
CA ASN A 135 -15.07 7.67 2.37
C ASN A 135 -16.00 8.11 3.51
N ASP A 136 -15.67 9.19 4.22
CA ASP A 136 -16.51 9.75 5.28
C ASP A 136 -17.89 10.16 4.72
N GLN A 137 -17.92 10.85 3.58
CA GLN A 137 -19.17 11.20 2.89
C GLN A 137 -19.96 9.97 2.43
N ASN A 138 -19.27 8.92 1.99
CA ASN A 138 -19.90 7.69 1.55
C ASN A 138 -20.59 6.98 2.72
N LEU A 139 -19.95 6.90 3.88
CA LEU A 139 -20.53 6.33 5.10
C LEU A 139 -21.79 7.09 5.52
N ASP A 140 -21.76 8.42 5.50
CA ASP A 140 -22.93 9.26 5.81
C ASP A 140 -24.10 9.01 4.84
N LEU A 141 -23.81 8.90 3.53
CA LEU A 141 -24.83 8.65 2.51
C LEU A 141 -25.38 7.23 2.59
N ILE A 142 -24.54 6.23 2.87
CA ILE A 142 -24.97 4.84 3.06
C ILE A 142 -25.94 4.77 4.26
N LYS A 143 -25.57 5.38 5.39
CA LYS A 143 -26.44 5.44 6.57
C LYS A 143 -27.82 6.01 6.24
N LYS A 144 -27.86 7.15 5.55
CA LYS A 144 -29.12 7.79 5.13
C LYS A 144 -29.91 6.94 4.13
N SER A 145 -29.24 6.28 3.19
CA SER A 145 -29.89 5.36 2.24
C SER A 145 -30.58 4.20 3.00
N PHE A 146 -29.95 3.65 4.03
CA PHE A 146 -30.56 2.62 4.87
C PHE A 146 -31.78 3.14 5.66
N GLU A 147 -31.70 4.35 6.22
CA GLU A 147 -32.80 4.97 6.97
C GLU A 147 -34.04 5.17 6.10
N VAL A 148 -33.90 5.74 4.89
CA VAL A 148 -35.06 5.98 4.01
C VAL A 148 -35.65 4.70 3.41
N ARG A 149 -34.83 3.67 3.20
CA ARG A 149 -35.31 2.35 2.76
C ARG A 149 -36.17 1.69 3.82
N LYS A 150 -35.82 1.87 5.09
CA LYS A 150 -36.63 1.38 6.21
C LYS A 150 -37.99 2.08 6.30
N GLU A 151 -38.04 3.37 5.96
CA GLU A 151 -39.27 4.18 5.99
C GLU A 151 -40.14 4.01 4.73
N GLY A 152 -39.60 3.45 3.65
CA GLY A 152 -40.32 3.15 2.40
C GLY A 152 -40.58 4.38 1.51
N TRP A 153 -39.77 5.43 1.64
CA TRP A 153 -39.94 6.67 0.87
C TRP A 153 -39.20 6.61 -0.46
N GLU A 154 -39.89 6.18 -1.52
CA GLU A 154 -39.31 5.92 -2.85
C GLU A 154 -38.50 7.10 -3.41
N ASP A 155 -39.04 8.32 -3.38
CA ASP A 155 -38.33 9.52 -3.87
C ASP A 155 -37.01 9.77 -3.11
N SER A 156 -37.00 9.49 -1.81
CA SER A 156 -35.80 9.64 -0.98
C SER A 156 -34.78 8.55 -1.25
N ILE A 157 -35.21 7.32 -1.53
CA ILE A 157 -34.34 6.22 -1.95
C ILE A 157 -33.59 6.61 -3.23
N VAL A 158 -34.34 7.00 -4.27
CA VAL A 158 -33.78 7.43 -5.56
C VAL A 158 -32.82 8.62 -5.38
N PHE A 159 -33.15 9.57 -4.50
CA PHE A 159 -32.27 10.69 -4.20
C PHE A 159 -30.91 10.27 -3.62
N TYR A 160 -30.90 9.41 -2.60
CA TYR A 160 -29.65 8.97 -1.96
C TYR A 160 -28.82 8.05 -2.84
N ASP A 161 -29.47 7.20 -3.64
CA ASP A 161 -28.76 6.36 -4.63
C ASP A 161 -28.05 7.23 -5.67
N ASN A 162 -28.71 8.27 -6.18
CA ASN A 162 -28.08 9.24 -7.08
C ASN A 162 -26.91 9.97 -6.41
N LYS A 163 -26.99 10.30 -5.11
CA LYS A 163 -25.87 10.92 -4.38
C LYS A 163 -24.68 9.98 -4.26
N LEU A 164 -24.91 8.70 -3.95
CA LEU A 164 -23.86 7.67 -3.87
C LEU A 164 -23.16 7.47 -5.22
N GLN A 165 -23.93 7.34 -6.30
CA GLN A 165 -23.37 7.22 -7.65
C GLN A 165 -22.54 8.45 -8.05
N ASN A 166 -23.03 9.65 -7.76
CA ASN A 166 -22.29 10.88 -8.06
C ASN A 166 -21.03 11.03 -7.21
N LEU A 167 -21.07 10.61 -5.94
CA LEU A 167 -19.89 10.60 -5.08
C LEU A 167 -18.82 9.65 -5.62
N THR A 168 -19.22 8.44 -6.03
CA THR A 168 -18.35 7.44 -6.66
C THR A 168 -17.70 7.97 -7.94
N LYS A 169 -18.50 8.55 -8.85
CA LYS A 169 -17.98 9.19 -10.07
C LYS A 169 -16.94 10.26 -9.77
N ARG A 170 -17.19 11.11 -8.77
CA ARG A 170 -16.23 12.17 -8.37
C ARG A 170 -14.96 11.59 -7.75
N LYS A 171 -15.07 10.54 -6.91
CA LYS A 171 -13.92 9.81 -6.38
C LYS A 171 -13.06 9.25 -7.52
N TYR A 172 -13.69 8.64 -8.53
CA TYR A 172 -12.99 8.02 -9.65
C TYR A 172 -12.30 9.07 -10.52
N LEU A 173 -12.99 10.16 -10.85
CA LEU A 173 -12.39 11.27 -11.58
C LEU A 173 -11.21 11.90 -10.83
N TYR A 174 -11.29 12.02 -9.51
CA TYR A 174 -10.16 12.47 -8.71
C TYR A 174 -8.97 11.52 -8.83
N THR A 175 -9.21 10.21 -8.72
CA THR A 175 -8.17 9.17 -8.85
C THR A 175 -7.52 9.18 -10.24
N VAL A 176 -8.33 9.28 -11.30
CA VAL A 176 -7.85 9.41 -12.68
C VAL A 176 -6.95 10.63 -12.81
N ASN A 177 -7.41 11.80 -12.38
CA ASN A 177 -6.63 13.04 -12.46
C ASN A 177 -5.34 12.96 -11.62
N PHE A 178 -5.39 12.35 -10.44
CA PHE A 178 -4.21 12.15 -9.60
C PHE A 178 -3.17 11.28 -10.30
N ALA A 179 -3.59 10.15 -10.89
CA ALA A 179 -2.71 9.25 -11.62
C ALA A 179 -2.09 9.94 -12.86
N LEU A 180 -2.87 10.71 -13.62
CA LEU A 180 -2.39 11.45 -14.79
C LEU A 180 -1.33 12.51 -14.43
N ASN A 181 -1.48 13.16 -13.27
CA ASN A 181 -0.54 14.16 -12.77
C ASN A 181 0.71 13.56 -12.10
N ASN A 182 0.68 12.28 -11.72
CA ASN A 182 1.80 11.57 -11.09
C ASN A 182 2.31 10.40 -11.96
N LYS A 183 2.18 10.52 -13.29
CA LYS A 183 2.51 9.50 -14.31
C LYS A 183 3.97 9.03 -14.36
N GLU A 184 4.83 9.65 -13.59
CA GLU A 184 6.25 9.30 -13.42
C GLU A 184 6.54 8.52 -12.14
N TYR A 185 5.52 8.21 -11.33
CA TYR A 185 5.60 7.44 -10.10
C TYR A 185 4.75 6.18 -10.18
N GLU A 186 5.22 5.09 -9.57
CA GLU A 186 4.57 3.78 -9.51
C GLU A 186 3.22 3.80 -8.75
N VAL A 187 3.00 4.82 -7.89
CA VAL A 187 1.72 5.07 -7.23
C VAL A 187 0.58 5.32 -8.23
N ALA A 188 0.86 5.89 -9.41
CA ALA A 188 -0.18 6.15 -10.40
C ALA A 188 -0.84 4.87 -10.95
N PRO A 189 -0.09 3.90 -11.51
CA PRO A 189 -0.68 2.63 -11.90
C PRO A 189 -1.15 1.79 -10.72
N TYR A 190 -0.52 1.89 -9.54
CA TYR A 190 -1.01 1.23 -8.32
C TYR A 190 -2.43 1.66 -7.97
N LEU A 191 -2.68 2.97 -7.87
CA LEU A 191 -4.00 3.51 -7.56
C LEU A 191 -5.02 3.18 -8.65
N ALA A 192 -4.61 3.11 -9.92
CA ALA A 192 -5.50 2.72 -11.00
C ALA A 192 -6.04 1.29 -10.81
N VAL A 193 -5.19 0.35 -10.38
CA VAL A 193 -5.63 -1.04 -10.14
C VAL A 193 -6.30 -1.23 -8.78
N SER A 194 -5.95 -0.44 -7.75
CA SER A 194 -6.47 -0.65 -6.39
C SER A 194 -7.73 0.15 -6.07
N GLU A 195 -7.94 1.31 -6.69
CA GLU A 195 -9.02 2.25 -6.29
C GLU A 195 -10.13 2.41 -7.33
N ILE A 196 -9.86 2.10 -8.60
CA ILE A 196 -10.81 2.31 -9.71
C ILE A 196 -10.85 1.12 -10.68
N PHE A 197 -10.67 -0.09 -10.15
CA PHE A 197 -10.62 -1.33 -10.93
C PHE A 197 -11.90 -1.55 -11.78
N ASP A 198 -13.06 -1.27 -11.23
CA ASP A 198 -14.37 -1.39 -11.88
C ASP A 198 -14.74 -0.16 -12.76
N ALA A 199 -13.90 0.87 -12.82
CA ALA A 199 -14.15 2.03 -13.67
C ALA A 199 -14.23 1.64 -15.15
N ASN A 200 -14.80 2.54 -15.96
CA ASN A 200 -14.81 2.36 -17.41
C ASN A 200 -13.37 2.17 -17.91
N VAL A 201 -13.14 1.09 -18.66
CA VAL A 201 -11.80 0.69 -19.12
C VAL A 201 -11.07 1.78 -19.89
N LYS A 202 -11.80 2.71 -20.55
CA LYS A 202 -11.20 3.87 -21.23
C LYS A 202 -10.40 4.78 -20.29
N TYR A 203 -10.81 4.92 -19.03
CA TYR A 203 -10.05 5.68 -18.04
C TYR A 203 -8.75 4.97 -17.68
N LEU A 204 -8.79 3.65 -17.50
CA LEU A 204 -7.62 2.83 -17.22
C LEU A 204 -6.62 2.88 -18.39
N ASP A 205 -7.11 2.76 -19.63
CA ASP A 205 -6.32 2.94 -20.85
C ASP A 205 -5.64 4.31 -20.93
N THR A 206 -6.39 5.36 -20.57
CA THR A 206 -5.88 6.74 -20.59
C THR A 206 -4.75 6.91 -19.57
N ILE A 207 -4.93 6.41 -18.35
CA ILE A 207 -3.88 6.40 -17.33
C ILE A 207 -2.66 5.65 -17.87
N TYR A 208 -2.82 4.40 -18.31
CA TYR A 208 -1.72 3.56 -18.79
C TYR A 208 -0.94 4.21 -19.93
N SER A 209 -1.64 4.80 -20.90
CA SER A 209 -1.03 5.45 -22.06
C SER A 209 -0.26 6.73 -21.69
N SER A 210 -0.64 7.39 -20.60
CA SER A 210 0.06 8.58 -20.09
C SER A 210 1.35 8.26 -19.33
N LEU A 211 1.49 7.03 -18.82
CA LEU A 211 2.61 6.62 -17.98
C LEU A 211 3.95 6.74 -18.72
N LYS A 212 4.97 7.24 -18.01
CA LYS A 212 6.34 7.27 -18.52
C LYS A 212 6.81 5.84 -18.87
N PRO A 213 7.69 5.67 -19.88
CA PRO A 213 8.14 4.34 -20.30
C PRO A 213 8.74 3.48 -19.17
N LYS A 214 9.44 4.09 -18.20
CA LYS A 214 9.95 3.40 -17.01
C LYS A 214 8.79 2.80 -16.20
N ILE A 215 7.78 3.60 -15.90
CA ILE A 215 6.62 3.22 -15.09
C ILE A 215 5.75 2.19 -15.81
N ARG A 216 5.60 2.25 -17.13
CA ARG A 216 4.91 1.18 -17.88
C ARG A 216 5.57 -0.19 -17.76
N ARG A 217 6.87 -0.24 -17.48
CA ARG A 217 7.64 -1.48 -17.31
C ARG A 217 7.75 -1.93 -15.85
N SER A 218 7.31 -1.12 -14.89
CA SER A 218 7.34 -1.47 -13.49
C SER A 218 6.26 -2.51 -13.13
N LYS A 219 6.36 -3.08 -11.93
CA LYS A 219 5.39 -4.02 -11.34
C LYS A 219 3.94 -3.57 -11.57
N TYR A 220 3.59 -2.38 -11.10
CA TYR A 220 2.22 -1.89 -11.21
C TYR A 220 1.85 -1.44 -12.63
N GLY A 221 2.80 -0.95 -13.43
CA GLY A 221 2.54 -0.66 -14.83
C GLY A 221 2.14 -1.90 -15.64
N LYS A 222 2.83 -3.02 -15.40
CA LYS A 222 2.46 -4.32 -15.98
C LYS A 222 1.12 -4.81 -15.45
N ALA A 223 0.90 -4.74 -14.13
CA ALA A 223 -0.38 -5.12 -13.52
C ALA A 223 -1.57 -4.35 -14.15
N LEU A 224 -1.44 -3.03 -14.32
CA LEU A 224 -2.48 -2.23 -14.98
C LEU A 224 -2.69 -2.64 -16.44
N LYS A 225 -1.61 -2.91 -17.18
CA LYS A 225 -1.70 -3.37 -18.57
C LYS A 225 -2.46 -4.69 -18.68
N ASP A 226 -2.11 -5.65 -17.83
CA ASP A 226 -2.69 -6.98 -17.84
C ASP A 226 -4.16 -6.92 -17.42
N TYR A 227 -4.46 -6.12 -16.39
CA TYR A 227 -5.83 -5.88 -15.95
C TYR A 227 -6.72 -5.23 -17.03
N ILE A 228 -6.20 -4.23 -17.75
CA ILE A 228 -6.90 -3.60 -18.88
C ILE A 228 -7.21 -4.63 -19.98
N LYS A 229 -6.28 -5.54 -20.26
CA LYS A 229 -6.47 -6.59 -21.26
C LYS A 229 -7.59 -7.53 -20.82
N GLU A 230 -7.54 -8.04 -19.59
CA GLU A 230 -8.58 -8.89 -19.02
C GLU A 230 -9.96 -8.23 -19.10
N ARG A 231 -10.08 -6.95 -18.71
CA ARG A 231 -11.33 -6.18 -18.76
C ARG A 231 -11.90 -5.98 -20.17
N LYS A 232 -11.07 -6.05 -21.21
CA LYS A 232 -11.51 -5.96 -22.62
C LYS A 232 -11.91 -7.31 -23.20
N ASP A 233 -11.31 -8.37 -22.69
CA ASP A 233 -11.59 -9.75 -23.10
C ASP A 233 -12.85 -10.30 -22.39
N MET A 234 -13.22 -9.73 -21.23
CA MET A 234 -14.50 -9.96 -20.57
C MET A 234 -15.62 -9.14 -21.26
N PRO A 235 -16.74 -9.76 -21.69
CA PRO A 235 -17.91 -8.99 -22.12
C PRO A 235 -18.39 -8.11 -20.96
N GLU A 236 -18.71 -6.84 -21.23
CA GLU A 236 -19.32 -5.97 -20.22
C GLU A 236 -20.56 -6.69 -19.66
N GLU A 237 -20.53 -7.08 -18.38
CA GLU A 237 -21.76 -7.44 -17.66
C GLU A 237 -22.66 -6.22 -17.71
N THR A 238 -23.58 -6.25 -18.66
CA THR A 238 -24.70 -5.34 -18.70
C THR A 238 -25.49 -5.68 -17.45
N THR A 239 -25.44 -4.80 -16.46
CA THR A 239 -26.35 -4.82 -15.31
C THR A 239 -27.76 -4.59 -15.82
N THR A 240 -28.36 -5.60 -16.43
CA THR A 240 -29.80 -5.68 -16.59
C THR A 240 -30.37 -5.77 -15.19
N THR A 241 -30.94 -4.66 -14.75
CA THR A 241 -31.79 -4.61 -13.57
C THR A 241 -32.95 -5.55 -13.82
N THR A 242 -32.83 -6.80 -13.38
CA THR A 242 -33.97 -7.71 -13.30
C THR A 242 -34.83 -7.18 -12.16
N THR A 243 -35.81 -6.36 -12.51
CA THR A 243 -36.99 -6.13 -11.67
C THR A 243 -37.69 -7.48 -11.54
N ASP A 244 -37.33 -8.25 -10.52
CA ASP A 244 -38.13 -9.39 -10.10
C ASP A 244 -39.34 -8.87 -9.31
N SER A 245 -40.39 -8.56 -10.06
CA SER A 245 -41.73 -8.34 -9.54
C SER A 245 -42.38 -9.69 -9.27
N THR A 246 -42.01 -10.37 -8.18
CA THR A 246 -42.88 -11.40 -7.58
C THR A 246 -42.59 -11.58 -6.09
N TYR A 247 -43.31 -10.85 -5.24
CA TYR A 247 -43.75 -11.38 -3.95
C TYR A 247 -45.25 -11.11 -3.83
N THR A 248 -46.00 -12.15 -4.17
CA THR A 248 -47.41 -12.32 -3.82
C THR A 248 -47.44 -13.41 -2.76
N GLU A 249 -47.75 -13.04 -1.52
CA GLU A 249 -48.68 -13.72 -0.59
C GLU A 249 -48.92 -12.82 0.63
#